data_AF-A0A1E5PGC9-F1
#
_entry.id   AF-A0A1E5PGC9-F1
#
_cell.length_a   1.000
_cell.length_b   1.000
_cell.length_c   1.000
_cell.angle_alpha   90.00
_cell.angle_beta   90.00
_cell.angle_gamma   90.00
#
_symmetry.space_group_name_H-M   'P 1'
#
loop_
_entity.id
_entity.type
_entity.pdbx_description
1 polymer ?
#
loop_
_entity_poly.entity_id
_entity_poly.type
_entity_poly.pdbx_seq_one_letter_code
_entity_poly.pdbx_strand_id
1 'polypeptide(L)'
;MNTVAAVAQTLVAAAFVSIPVLRHRFGAVAKAAAVTELRRQGVRPAVLEENKLRFDASGHEWWAPGSFAAASLAAAALNLAGSPLGTTLTWIFSSIAFVANVLILQSQLGAVKSVRDAFRRKGDPELLNIDVPAFLNAAEGAFPAWTRTLQNARHTVVFAGSALALTAAALA
;
A
#
# COMPACT_ATOMS: atom_id res chain seq x y z
N MET A 1 -25.98 -0.32 -18.41
CA MET A 1 -24.87 0.57 -17.99
C MET A 1 -24.79 0.54 -16.47
N ASN A 2 -23.59 0.33 -15.90
CA ASN A 2 -23.43 0.18 -14.45
C ASN A 2 -22.63 1.34 -13.84
N THR A 3 -23.30 2.47 -13.65
CA THR A 3 -22.68 3.71 -13.15
C THR A 3 -22.12 3.55 -11.73
N VAL A 4 -22.80 2.79 -10.87
CA VAL A 4 -22.36 2.56 -9.48
C VAL A 4 -21.03 1.80 -9.47
N ALA A 5 -20.92 0.72 -10.24
CA ALA A 5 -19.66 -0.03 -10.37
C ALA A 5 -18.53 0.85 -10.91
N ALA A 6 -18.80 1.67 -11.93
CA ALA A 6 -17.80 2.55 -12.52
C ALA A 6 -17.27 3.62 -11.54
N VAL A 7 -18.17 4.26 -10.78
CA VAL A 7 -17.77 5.25 -9.75
C VAL A 7 -16.93 4.57 -8.67
N ALA A 8 -17.39 3.41 -8.18
CA ALA A 8 -16.69 2.67 -7.14
C ALA A 8 -15.28 2.22 -7.59
N GLN A 9 -15.14 1.70 -8.81
CA GLN A 9 -13.85 1.33 -9.40
C GLN A 9 -12.90 2.51 -9.57
N THR A 10 -13.43 3.67 -9.94
CA THR A 10 -12.64 4.91 -10.08
C THR A 10 -12.08 5.36 -8.73
N LEU A 11 -12.90 5.30 -7.67
CA LEU A 11 -12.45 5.61 -6.31
C LEU A 11 -11.40 4.61 -5.81
N VAL A 12 -11.58 3.31 -6.09
CA VAL A 12 -10.57 2.28 -5.79
C VAL A 12 -9.27 2.57 -6.54
N ALA A 13 -9.32 2.90 -7.83
CA ALA A 13 -8.13 3.24 -8.60
C ALA A 13 -7.37 4.44 -7.99
N ALA A 14 -8.08 5.51 -7.63
CA ALA A 14 -7.49 6.68 -6.96
C ALA A 14 -6.84 6.29 -5.62
N ALA A 15 -7.50 5.42 -4.84
CA ALA A 15 -6.98 4.90 -3.59
C ALA A 15 -5.67 4.10 -3.78
N PHE A 16 -5.53 3.33 -4.86
CA PHE A 16 -4.28 2.61 -5.18
C PHE A 16 -3.14 3.55 -5.63
N VAL A 17 -3.46 4.62 -6.36
CA VAL A 17 -2.45 5.62 -6.80
C VAL A 17 -1.97 6.51 -5.66
N SER A 18 -2.76 6.69 -4.60
CA SER A 18 -2.36 7.55 -3.46
C SER A 18 -1.08 7.07 -2.74
N ILE A 19 -0.85 5.76 -2.62
CA ILE A 19 0.35 5.21 -1.95
C ILE A 19 1.64 5.67 -2.61
N PRO A 20 1.86 5.41 -3.92
CA PRO A 20 3.11 5.79 -4.54
C PRO A 20 3.32 7.31 -4.52
N VAL A 21 2.26 8.11 -4.61
CA VAL A 21 2.35 9.58 -4.50
C VAL A 21 2.84 9.99 -3.12
N LEU A 22 2.27 9.44 -2.03
CA LEU A 22 2.73 9.73 -0.67
C LEU A 22 4.17 9.28 -0.45
N ARG A 23 4.51 8.07 -0.92
CA ARG A 23 5.86 7.52 -0.78
C ARG A 23 6.89 8.34 -1.57
N HIS A 24 6.55 8.80 -2.77
CA HIS A 24 7.39 9.69 -3.54
C HIS A 24 7.58 11.04 -2.84
N ARG A 25 6.52 11.61 -2.26
CA ARG A 25 6.55 12.94 -1.64
C ARG A 25 7.27 12.97 -0.29
N PHE A 26 7.04 11.95 0.56
CA PHE A 26 7.46 11.95 1.96
C PHE A 26 8.46 10.85 2.31
N GLY A 27 8.75 9.92 1.40
CA GLY A 27 9.65 8.79 1.65
C GLY A 27 11.07 9.21 2.03
N ALA A 28 11.58 10.30 1.46
CA ALA A 28 12.90 10.84 1.82
C ALA A 28 12.96 11.31 3.28
N VAL A 29 11.89 11.96 3.77
CA VAL A 29 11.80 12.46 5.16
C VAL A 29 11.67 11.28 6.13
N ALA A 30 10.84 10.29 5.80
CA ALA A 30 10.71 9.06 6.57
C ALA A 30 12.04 8.28 6.65
N LYS A 31 12.78 8.18 5.53
CA LYS A 31 14.12 7.58 5.50
C LYS A 31 15.09 8.33 6.40
N ALA A 32 15.11 9.67 6.35
CA ALA A 32 16.00 10.48 7.16
C ALA A 32 15.73 10.31 8.67
N ALA A 33 14.45 10.23 9.08
CA ALA A 33 14.06 9.98 10.46
C ALA A 33 14.47 8.57 10.93
N ALA A 34 14.25 7.55 10.09
CA ALA A 34 14.69 6.19 10.37
C ALA A 34 16.22 6.10 10.55
N VAL A 35 17.00 6.78 9.69
CA VAL A 35 18.47 6.85 9.79
C VAL A 35 18.92 7.56 11.08
N THR A 36 18.22 8.62 11.46
CA THR A 36 18.49 9.35 12.71
C THR A 36 18.26 8.44 13.92
N GLU A 37 17.18 7.65 13.90
CA GLU A 37 16.87 6.69 14.95
C GLU A 37 17.89 5.56 15.04
N LEU A 38 18.37 5.02 13.90
CA LEU A 38 19.46 4.03 13.92
C LEU A 38 20.72 4.58 14.59
N ARG A 39 21.10 5.82 14.28
CA ARG A 39 22.25 6.49 14.93
C ARG A 39 22.02 6.66 16.42
N ARG A 40 20.79 7.01 16.85
CA ARG A 40 20.41 7.09 18.27
C ARG A 40 20.56 5.74 18.97
N GLN A 41 20.28 4.64 18.28
CA GLN A 41 20.46 3.27 18.76
C GLN A 41 21.91 2.78 18.67
N GLY A 42 22.85 3.60 18.17
CA GLY A 42 24.26 3.21 17.98
C GLY A 42 24.52 2.31 16.78
N VAL A 43 23.55 2.15 15.88
CA VAL A 43 23.63 1.30 14.68
C VAL A 43 24.05 2.12 13.48
N ARG A 44 24.96 1.58 12.66
CA ARG A 44 25.44 2.27 11.45
C ARG A 44 24.37 2.21 10.36
N PRO A 45 23.94 3.34 9.77
CA PRO A 45 22.93 3.32 8.72
C PRO A 45 23.29 2.47 7.49
N ALA A 46 24.59 2.29 7.22
CA ALA A 46 25.12 1.49 6.13
C ALA A 46 24.69 0.01 6.21
N VAL A 47 24.43 -0.52 7.42
CA VAL A 47 24.01 -1.91 7.63
C VAL A 47 22.76 -2.27 6.83
N LEU A 48 21.86 -1.31 6.64
CA LEU A 48 20.64 -1.53 5.87
C LEU A 48 20.96 -1.69 4.38
N GLU A 49 21.82 -0.84 3.82
CA GLU A 49 22.20 -0.91 2.41
C GLU A 49 23.06 -2.16 2.12
N GLU A 50 23.98 -2.49 3.03
CA GLU A 50 24.82 -3.70 2.99
C GLU A 50 23.95 -4.98 2.99
N ASN A 51 22.86 -4.98 3.76
CA ASN A 51 21.90 -6.09 3.80
C ASN A 51 20.81 -6.03 2.71
N LYS A 52 20.91 -5.08 1.76
CA LYS A 52 19.95 -4.83 0.67
C LYS A 52 18.55 -4.46 1.16
N LEU A 53 18.44 -3.87 2.35
CA LEU A 53 17.22 -3.33 2.94
C LEU A 53 17.08 -1.86 2.51
N ARG A 54 16.37 -1.65 1.39
CA ARG A 54 16.17 -0.30 0.83
C ARG A 54 14.87 0.31 1.35
N PHE A 55 14.94 1.58 1.74
CA PHE A 55 13.75 2.40 2.02
C PHE A 55 13.11 2.97 0.76
N ASP A 56 13.89 3.12 -0.31
CA ASP A 56 13.34 3.51 -1.59
C ASP A 56 12.58 2.34 -2.16
N ALA A 57 11.29 2.60 -2.41
CA ALA A 57 10.61 1.88 -3.47
C ALA A 57 11.46 2.01 -4.71
N SER A 58 12.08 0.94 -5.18
CA SER A 58 12.65 0.99 -6.53
C SER A 58 11.53 1.38 -7.51
N GLY A 59 11.83 2.05 -8.64
CA GLY A 59 10.79 2.44 -9.62
C GLY A 59 9.89 1.27 -10.09
N HIS A 60 10.36 0.03 -9.89
CA HIS A 60 9.60 -1.21 -10.03
C HIS A 60 8.61 -1.51 -8.88
N GLU A 61 8.29 -0.57 -7.99
CA GLU A 61 7.17 -0.73 -7.05
C GLU A 61 5.93 0.04 -7.51
N TRP A 62 6.06 0.89 -8.53
CA TRP A 62 4.95 1.67 -9.09
C TRP A 62 4.09 0.87 -10.07
N TRP A 63 4.68 -0.08 -10.80
CA TRP A 63 3.99 -0.86 -11.82
C TRP A 63 2.80 -1.65 -11.26
N ALA A 64 2.92 -2.26 -10.08
CA ALA A 64 1.84 -3.09 -9.52
C ALA A 64 0.60 -2.24 -9.13
N PRO A 65 0.72 -1.18 -8.29
CA PRO A 65 -0.41 -0.30 -8.01
C PRO A 65 -0.92 0.45 -9.26
N GLY A 66 -0.01 0.92 -10.12
CA GLY A 66 -0.35 1.67 -11.32
C GLY A 66 -1.11 0.83 -12.36
N SER A 67 -0.65 -0.40 -12.62
CA SER A 67 -1.33 -1.32 -13.55
C SER A 67 -2.70 -1.73 -13.02
N PHE A 68 -2.81 -1.96 -11.71
CA PHE A 68 -4.09 -2.26 -11.08
C PHE A 68 -5.08 -1.10 -11.19
N ALA A 69 -4.62 0.13 -10.94
CA ALA A 69 -5.44 1.33 -11.09
C ALA A 69 -5.89 1.52 -12.55
N ALA A 70 -4.99 1.35 -13.52
CA ALA A 70 -5.32 1.44 -14.94
C ALA A 70 -6.36 0.39 -15.36
N ALA A 71 -6.20 -0.86 -14.91
CA ALA A 71 -7.16 -1.92 -15.19
C ALA A 71 -8.54 -1.67 -14.56
N SER A 72 -8.57 -1.12 -13.34
CA SER A 72 -9.81 -0.72 -12.67
C SER A 72 -10.53 0.42 -13.42
N LEU A 73 -9.79 1.39 -13.95
CA LEU A 73 -10.34 2.46 -14.78
C LEU A 73 -10.85 1.95 -16.12
N ALA A 74 -10.16 0.99 -16.75
CA ALA A 74 -10.63 0.36 -17.97
C ALA A 74 -11.95 -0.39 -17.74
N ALA A 75 -12.07 -1.12 -16.62
CA ALA A 75 -13.31 -1.77 -16.23
C ALA A 75 -14.44 -0.75 -15.99
N ALA A 76 -14.14 0.39 -15.35
CA ALA A 76 -15.11 1.46 -15.15
C ALA A 76 -15.61 2.05 -16.48
N ALA A 77 -14.72 2.31 -17.43
CA ALA A 77 -15.09 2.80 -18.76
C ALA A 77 -15.99 1.79 -19.50
N LEU A 78 -15.69 0.50 -19.42
CA LEU A 78 -16.50 -0.56 -20.04
C LEU A 78 -17.89 -0.68 -19.39
N ASN A 79 -17.98 -0.51 -18.06
CA ASN A 79 -19.26 -0.46 -17.34
C ASN A 79 -20.13 0.72 -17.76
N LEU A 80 -19.53 1.89 -17.96
CA LEU A 80 -20.22 3.08 -18.48
C LEU A 80 -20.67 2.87 -19.92
N ALA A 81 -19.87 2.20 -20.75
CA ALA A 81 -20.24 1.83 -22.11
C ALA A 81 -21.32 0.72 -22.20
N GLY A 82 -21.71 0.12 -21.06
CA GLY A 82 -22.69 -0.97 -21.02
C GLY A 82 -22.18 -2.30 -21.58
N SER A 83 -20.85 -2.49 -21.64
CA SER A 83 -20.25 -3.72 -22.14
C SER A 83 -20.35 -4.85 -21.11
N PRO A 84 -20.74 -6.09 -21.50
CA PRO A 84 -20.72 -7.25 -20.62
C PRO A 84 -19.34 -7.55 -20.01
N LEU A 85 -18.26 -7.21 -20.75
CA LEU A 85 -16.89 -7.33 -20.26
C LEU A 85 -16.62 -6.43 -19.05
N GLY A 86 -17.32 -5.28 -18.94
CA GLY A 86 -17.24 -4.40 -17.78
C GLY A 86 -17.63 -5.12 -16.49
N THR A 87 -18.75 -5.86 -16.53
CA THR A 87 -19.23 -6.66 -15.39
C THR A 87 -18.23 -7.76 -15.02
N THR A 88 -17.69 -8.49 -15.99
CA THR A 88 -16.68 -9.54 -15.73
C THR A 88 -15.41 -8.98 -15.09
N LEU A 89 -14.86 -7.89 -15.63
CA LEU A 89 -13.67 -7.25 -15.07
C LEU A 89 -13.94 -6.66 -13.68
N THR A 90 -15.18 -6.23 -13.41
CA THR A 90 -15.59 -5.76 -12.08
C THR A 90 -15.49 -6.86 -11.05
N TRP A 91 -16.01 -8.06 -11.36
CA TRP A 91 -15.88 -9.22 -10.47
C TRP A 91 -14.42 -9.55 -10.17
N ILE A 92 -13.58 -9.58 -11.21
CA ILE A 92 -12.16 -9.92 -11.07
C ILE A 92 -11.42 -8.88 -10.22
N PHE A 93 -11.41 -7.61 -10.66
CA PHE A 93 -10.58 -6.60 -10.02
C PHE A 93 -11.10 -6.17 -8.66
N SER A 94 -12.42 -6.09 -8.46
CA SER A 94 -12.96 -5.74 -7.14
C SER A 94 -12.72 -6.84 -6.11
N SER A 95 -12.78 -8.12 -6.50
CA SER A 95 -12.41 -9.23 -5.61
C SER A 95 -10.93 -9.20 -5.25
N ILE A 96 -10.06 -8.98 -6.23
CA ILE A 96 -8.61 -8.84 -6.00
C ILE A 96 -8.33 -7.66 -5.08
N ALA A 97 -8.92 -6.48 -5.33
CA ALA A 97 -8.76 -5.31 -4.48
C ALA A 97 -9.18 -5.60 -3.04
N PHE A 98 -10.33 -6.25 -2.86
CA PHE A 98 -10.85 -6.59 -1.54
C PHE A 98 -9.87 -7.52 -0.79
N VAL A 99 -9.48 -8.64 -1.40
CA VAL A 99 -8.55 -9.61 -0.79
C VAL A 99 -7.18 -8.98 -0.54
N ALA A 100 -6.63 -8.26 -1.51
CA ALA A 100 -5.35 -7.57 -1.35
C ALA A 100 -5.40 -6.56 -0.20
N ASN A 101 -6.51 -5.84 -0.03
CA ASN A 101 -6.69 -4.90 1.07
C ASN A 101 -6.72 -5.59 2.45
N VAL A 102 -7.34 -6.78 2.55
CA VAL A 102 -7.26 -7.62 3.76
C VAL A 102 -5.81 -8.00 4.06
N LEU A 103 -5.07 -8.51 3.06
CA LEU A 103 -3.67 -8.91 3.23
C LEU A 103 -2.77 -7.74 3.63
N ILE A 104 -3.00 -6.55 3.05
CA ILE A 104 -2.29 -5.33 3.41
C ILE A 104 -2.53 -4.97 4.88
N LEU A 105 -3.78 -5.01 5.36
CA LEU A 105 -4.09 -4.73 6.77
C LEU A 105 -3.42 -5.74 7.70
N GLN A 106 -3.47 -7.03 7.37
CA GLN A 106 -2.78 -8.08 8.14
C GLN A 106 -1.27 -7.83 8.18
N SER A 107 -0.66 -7.44 7.06
CA SER A 107 0.76 -7.10 6.99
C SER A 107 1.12 -5.89 7.85
N GLN A 108 0.25 -4.88 7.93
CA GLN A 108 0.49 -3.69 8.76
C GLN A 108 0.42 -4.01 10.25
N LEU A 109 -0.58 -4.79 10.67
CA LEU A 109 -0.70 -5.25 12.07
C LEU A 109 0.52 -6.09 12.50
N GLY A 110 1.10 -6.84 11.55
CA GLY A 110 2.30 -7.65 11.76
C GLY A 110 3.63 -6.97 11.44
N ALA A 111 3.67 -5.66 11.18
CA ALA A 111 4.84 -4.99 10.62
C ALA A 111 6.11 -5.18 11.47
N VAL A 112 6.02 -4.98 12.79
CA VAL A 112 7.13 -5.19 13.73
C VAL A 112 7.66 -6.62 13.65
N LYS A 113 6.77 -7.62 13.67
CA LYS A 113 7.15 -9.03 13.60
C LYS A 113 7.82 -9.35 12.26
N SER A 114 7.23 -8.88 11.16
CA SER A 114 7.74 -9.10 9.81
C SER A 114 9.14 -8.52 9.62
N VAL A 115 9.39 -7.30 10.09
CA VAL A 115 10.71 -6.65 10.02
C VAL A 115 11.72 -7.38 10.91
N ARG A 116 11.33 -7.75 12.13
CA ARG A 116 12.20 -8.52 13.04
C ARG A 116 12.59 -9.87 12.43
N ASP A 117 11.65 -10.57 11.80
CA ASP A 117 11.91 -11.83 11.12
C ASP A 117 12.76 -11.63 9.85
N ALA A 118 12.62 -10.50 9.15
CA ALA A 118 13.50 -10.13 8.05
C ALA A 118 14.94 -9.87 8.53
N PHE A 119 15.13 -9.15 9.64
CA PHE A 119 16.45 -8.91 10.23
C PHE A 119 17.09 -10.22 10.71
N ARG A 120 16.32 -11.09 11.37
CA ARG A 120 16.78 -12.42 11.79
C ARG A 120 17.23 -13.29 10.62
N ARG A 121 16.52 -13.27 9.49
CA ARG A 121 16.89 -14.02 8.28
C ARG A 121 18.20 -13.54 7.65
N LYS A 122 18.61 -12.30 7.89
CA LYS A 122 19.90 -11.77 7.43
C LYS A 122 21.07 -12.22 8.31
N GLY A 123 20.81 -12.42 9.61
CA GLY A 123 21.81 -12.92 10.55
C GLY A 123 22.90 -11.90 10.92
N ASP A 124 22.74 -10.64 10.53
CA ASP A 124 23.68 -9.57 10.86
C ASP A 124 23.51 -9.15 12.34
N PRO A 125 24.57 -9.20 13.17
CA PRO A 125 24.51 -8.79 14.58
C PRO A 125 24.02 -7.35 14.79
N GLU A 126 24.36 -6.42 13.89
CA GLU A 126 23.91 -5.03 14.00
C GLU A 126 22.40 -4.93 13.76
N LEU A 127 21.84 -5.69 12.81
CA LEU A 127 20.39 -5.71 12.56
C LEU A 127 19.59 -6.33 13.70
N LEU A 128 20.17 -7.32 14.38
CA LEU A 128 19.53 -8.00 15.52
C LEU A 128 19.42 -7.10 16.75
N ASN A 129 20.30 -6.10 16.87
CA ASN A 129 20.31 -5.14 17.98
C ASN A 129 19.37 -3.94 17.76
N ILE A 130 18.75 -3.80 16.59
CA ILE A 130 17.82 -2.70 16.31
C ILE A 130 16.52 -2.89 17.10
N ASP A 131 16.13 -1.85 17.83
CA ASP A 131 14.78 -1.72 18.37
C ASP A 131 13.81 -1.41 17.22
N VAL A 132 13.25 -2.48 16.65
CA VAL A 132 12.33 -2.42 15.50
C VAL A 132 11.09 -1.54 15.78
N PRO A 133 10.38 -1.67 16.93
CA PRO A 133 9.32 -0.73 17.30
C PRO A 133 9.73 0.75 17.26
N ALA A 134 10.85 1.13 17.90
CA ALA A 134 11.30 2.52 17.93
C ALA A 134 11.70 3.01 16.52
N PHE A 135 12.37 2.14 15.75
CA PHE A 135 12.75 2.39 14.37
C PHE A 135 11.55 2.65 13.46
N LEU A 136 10.51 1.80 13.52
CA LEU A 136 9.30 1.99 12.72
C LEU A 136 8.52 3.24 13.17
N ASN A 137 8.41 3.48 14.48
CA ASN A 137 7.75 4.68 15.01
C ASN A 137 8.44 5.98 14.58
N ALA A 138 9.78 6.00 14.52
CA ALA A 138 10.52 7.16 14.03
C ALA A 138 10.27 7.41 12.54
N ALA A 139 10.25 6.35 11.73
CA ALA A 139 9.95 6.44 10.30
C ALA A 139 8.49 6.90 10.05
N GLU A 140 7.53 6.33 10.79
CA GLU A 140 6.11 6.68 10.68
C GLU A 140 5.79 8.07 11.23
N GLY A 141 6.45 8.47 12.32
CA GLY A 141 6.27 9.79 12.94
C GLY A 141 6.75 10.96 12.09
N ALA A 142 7.59 10.69 11.08
CA ALA A 142 8.02 11.68 10.11
C ALA A 142 6.96 12.00 9.03
N PHE A 143 5.93 11.16 8.89
CA PHE A 143 4.81 11.50 8.01
C PHE A 143 3.89 12.53 8.67
N PRO A 144 3.26 13.42 7.89
CA PRO A 144 2.25 14.33 8.42
C PRO A 144 1.12 13.55 9.13
N ALA A 145 0.58 14.06 10.24
CA ALA A 145 -0.43 13.34 11.04
C ALA A 145 -1.68 12.91 10.24
N TRP A 146 -2.04 13.67 9.19
CA TRP A 146 -3.17 13.35 8.32
C TRP A 146 -2.97 12.10 7.46
N THR A 147 -1.74 11.60 7.28
CA THR A 147 -1.48 10.39 6.48
C THR A 147 -2.12 9.16 7.09
N ARG A 148 -2.20 9.07 8.42
CA ARG A 148 -2.94 8.00 9.12
C ARG A 148 -4.43 8.05 8.80
N THR A 149 -5.01 9.25 8.79
CA THR A 149 -6.40 9.45 8.39
C THR A 149 -6.62 9.06 6.92
N LEU A 150 -5.70 9.46 6.04
CA LEU A 150 -5.77 9.09 4.62
C LEU A 150 -5.65 7.58 4.42
N GLN A 151 -4.79 6.90 5.18
CA GLN A 151 -4.62 5.45 5.11
C GLN A 151 -5.88 4.71 5.55
N ASN A 152 -6.51 5.14 6.64
CA ASN A 152 -7.80 4.59 7.07
C ASN A 152 -8.89 4.86 6.04
N ALA A 153 -9.00 6.09 5.54
CA ALA A 153 -9.94 6.45 4.49
C ALA A 153 -9.73 5.61 3.23
N ARG A 154 -8.48 5.37 2.84
CA ARG A 154 -8.11 4.50 1.72
C ARG A 154 -8.61 3.08 1.94
N HIS A 155 -8.39 2.49 3.11
CA HIS A 155 -8.88 1.14 3.42
C HIS A 155 -10.40 1.06 3.36
N THR A 156 -11.09 2.08 3.89
CA THR A 156 -12.54 2.19 3.80
C THR A 156 -13.00 2.28 2.36
N VAL A 157 -12.38 3.14 1.54
CA VAL A 157 -12.71 3.30 0.12
C VAL A 157 -12.47 2.01 -0.66
N VAL A 158 -11.37 1.30 -0.41
CA VAL A 158 -11.10 0.04 -1.11
C VAL A 158 -12.10 -1.03 -0.72
N PHE A 159 -12.44 -1.19 0.56
CA PHE A 159 -13.44 -2.17 0.98
C PHE A 159 -14.85 -1.82 0.52
N ALA A 160 -15.32 -0.62 0.84
CA ALA A 160 -16.66 -0.16 0.50
C ALA A 160 -16.82 -0.08 -1.02
N GLY A 161 -15.84 0.48 -1.73
CA GLY A 161 -15.84 0.57 -3.19
C GLY A 161 -15.85 -0.81 -3.84
N SER A 162 -15.01 -1.74 -3.38
CA SER A 162 -15.01 -3.10 -3.93
C SER A 162 -16.32 -3.83 -3.65
N ALA A 163 -16.86 -3.72 -2.43
CA ALA A 163 -18.15 -4.33 -2.07
C ALA A 163 -19.30 -3.75 -2.91
N LEU A 164 -19.37 -2.42 -3.02
CA LEU A 164 -20.38 -1.74 -3.83
C LEU A 164 -20.27 -2.13 -5.31
N ALA A 165 -19.06 -2.20 -5.86
CA ALA A 165 -18.86 -2.61 -7.25
C ALA A 165 -19.30 -4.07 -7.48
N LEU A 166 -19.01 -4.98 -6.56
CA LEU A 166 -19.44 -6.38 -6.63
C LEU A 166 -20.95 -6.51 -6.49
N THR A 167 -21.58 -5.82 -5.54
CA THR A 167 -23.04 -5.81 -5.39
C THR A 167 -23.71 -5.24 -6.62
N ALA A 168 -23.20 -4.13 -7.16
CA ALA A 168 -23.74 -3.54 -8.38
C ALA A 168 -23.58 -4.48 -9.59
N ALA A 169 -22.47 -5.22 -9.68
CA ALA A 169 -22.25 -6.22 -10.73
C ALA A 169 -23.14 -7.47 -10.56
N ALA A 170 -23.53 -7.82 -9.34
CA ALA A 170 -24.43 -8.94 -9.06
C ALA A 170 -25.89 -8.63 -9.38
N LEU A 171 -26.29 -7.35 -9.34
CA LEU A 171 -27.65 -6.87 -9.57
C LEU A 171 -27.90 -6.38 -11.01
N ALA A 172 -26.87 -6.37 -11.85
CA ALA A 172 -26.91 -5.90 -13.24
C ALA A 172 -27.10 -7.06 -14.22
#